data_AF-A0A504BNH3-F1
#
_entry.id   AF-A0A504BNH3-F1
#
_cell.length_a   1.000
_cell.length_b   1.000
_cell.length_c   1.000
_cell.angle_alpha   90.00
_cell.angle_beta   90.00
_cell.angle_gamma   90.00
#
_symmetry.space_group_name_H-M   'P 1'
#
loop_
_entity.id
_entity.type
_entity.pdbx_description
1 polymer ?
#
loop_
_entity_poly.entity_id
_entity_poly.type
_entity_poly.pdbx_seq_one_letter_code
_entity_poly.pdbx_strand_id
1 'polypeptide(L)'
;MAADLPVGLDAPVFAEPWQAEAFAMTVALHDKGLFSWGEWAQALSAEVKKPGAATDGHDYYEHWLAALERLLASKGLAAKSDVDAVAEAWERAAHATPHGRPILLENDPEFQSAT
;
A
#
# COMPACT_ATOMS: atom_id res chain seq x y z
N MET A 1 -10.46 -30.26 -22.41
CA MET A 1 -10.59 -28.78 -22.40
C MET A 1 -11.85 -28.44 -21.63
N ALA A 2 -11.71 -28.04 -20.38
CA ALA A 2 -12.79 -27.43 -19.61
C ALA A 2 -12.43 -25.95 -19.51
N ALA A 3 -13.29 -25.09 -20.06
CA ALA A 3 -13.18 -23.66 -19.86
C ALA A 3 -13.45 -23.39 -18.38
N ASP A 4 -12.45 -22.81 -17.72
CA ASP A 4 -12.56 -22.32 -16.35
C ASP A 4 -13.55 -21.16 -16.35
N LEU A 5 -14.70 -21.33 -15.67
CA LEU A 5 -15.72 -20.30 -15.56
C LEU A 5 -15.21 -19.22 -14.59
N PRO A 6 -15.45 -17.92 -14.88
CA PRO A 6 -14.94 -16.84 -14.06
C PRO A 6 -15.51 -16.94 -12.63
N VAL A 7 -14.64 -16.64 -11.67
CA VAL A 7 -14.92 -16.56 -10.23
C VAL A 7 -16.25 -15.84 -10.02
N GLY A 8 -17.18 -16.48 -9.29
CA GLY A 8 -18.56 -16.05 -9.16
C GLY A 8 -18.71 -14.61 -8.65
N LEU A 9 -19.85 -13.98 -8.95
CA LEU A 9 -20.21 -12.60 -8.58
C LEU A 9 -20.14 -12.29 -7.07
N ASP A 10 -19.96 -13.31 -6.22
CA ASP A 10 -19.83 -13.22 -4.75
C ASP A 10 -18.38 -13.24 -4.24
N ALA A 11 -17.37 -13.27 -5.13
CA ALA A 11 -15.98 -13.19 -4.72
C ALA A 11 -15.65 -11.81 -4.11
N PRO A 12 -14.84 -11.75 -3.04
CA PRO A 12 -14.35 -10.48 -2.52
C PRO A 12 -13.64 -9.68 -3.62
N VAL A 13 -14.02 -8.42 -3.80
CA VAL A 13 -13.39 -7.50 -4.76
C VAL A 13 -11.91 -7.27 -4.43
N PHE A 14 -11.56 -7.34 -3.14
CA PHE A 14 -10.21 -7.25 -2.61
C PHE A 14 -9.90 -8.55 -1.87
N ALA A 15 -8.71 -9.11 -2.11
CA ALA A 15 -8.27 -10.35 -1.47
C ALA A 15 -7.90 -10.13 0.01
N GLU A 16 -7.38 -8.95 0.33
CA GLU A 16 -6.94 -8.56 1.67
C GLU A 16 -7.48 -7.15 2.00
N PRO A 17 -7.78 -6.84 3.27
CA PRO A 17 -8.31 -5.52 3.66
C PRO A 17 -7.44 -4.34 3.23
N TRP A 18 -6.12 -4.47 3.31
CA TRP A 18 -5.17 -3.41 2.96
C TRP A 18 -5.26 -2.98 1.48
N GLN A 19 -5.70 -3.87 0.59
CA GLN A 19 -5.87 -3.56 -0.83
C GLN A 19 -7.01 -2.54 -1.05
N ALA A 20 -8.09 -2.68 -0.27
CA ALA A 20 -9.19 -1.72 -0.28
C ALA A 20 -8.76 -0.36 0.27
N GLU A 21 -7.93 -0.36 1.31
CA GLU A 21 -7.36 0.85 1.91
C GLU A 21 -6.43 1.58 0.92
N ALA A 22 -5.54 0.86 0.25
CA ALA A 22 -4.67 1.42 -0.79
C ALA A 22 -5.46 2.05 -1.93
N PHE A 23 -6.50 1.36 -2.43
CA PHE A 23 -7.41 1.90 -3.44
C PHE A 23 -8.11 3.17 -2.96
N ALA A 24 -8.70 3.14 -1.76
CA ALA A 24 -9.41 4.26 -1.18
C ALA A 24 -8.49 5.48 -0.97
N MET A 25 -7.25 5.27 -0.53
CA MET A 25 -6.24 6.32 -0.41
C MET A 25 -5.94 6.95 -1.77
N THR A 26 -5.71 6.16 -2.82
CA THR A 26 -5.46 6.69 -4.17
C THR A 26 -6.61 7.59 -4.64
N VAL A 27 -7.86 7.14 -4.49
CA VAL A 27 -9.05 7.93 -4.85
C VAL A 27 -9.13 9.22 -4.02
N ALA A 28 -8.97 9.13 -2.70
CA ALA A 28 -9.06 10.29 -1.81
C ALA A 28 -7.97 11.34 -2.08
N LEU A 29 -6.75 10.92 -2.43
CA LEU A 29 -5.64 11.82 -2.76
C LEU A 29 -5.84 12.48 -4.13
N HIS A 30 -6.37 11.73 -5.11
CA HIS A 30 -6.80 12.28 -6.39
C HIS A 30 -7.90 13.33 -6.21
N ASP A 31 -8.95 13.03 -5.43
CA ASP A 31 -10.08 13.94 -5.22
C ASP A 31 -9.67 15.23 -4.52
N LYS A 32 -8.59 15.19 -3.73
CA LYS A 32 -7.94 16.37 -3.15
C LYS A 32 -7.06 17.15 -4.13
N GLY A 33 -6.94 16.69 -5.38
CA GLY A 33 -6.14 17.33 -6.43
C GLY A 33 -4.64 17.18 -6.26
N LEU A 34 -4.18 16.20 -5.46
CA LEU A 34 -2.74 16.01 -5.22
C LEU A 34 -2.02 15.38 -6.43
N PHE A 35 -2.75 14.70 -7.30
CA PHE A 35 -2.28 14.26 -8.61
C PHE A 35 -3.49 14.05 -9.54
N SER A 36 -3.24 14.04 -10.84
CA SER A 36 -4.22 13.70 -11.86
C SER A 36 -4.27 12.19 -12.13
N TRP A 37 -5.37 11.70 -12.69
CA TRP A 37 -5.45 10.31 -13.18
C TRP A 37 -4.40 9.97 -14.24
N GLY A 38 -3.93 10.95 -15.02
CA GLY A 38 -2.85 10.75 -15.99
C GLY A 38 -1.50 10.46 -15.34
N GLU A 39 -1.15 11.22 -14.29
CA GLU A 39 0.05 10.97 -13.48
C GLU A 39 -0.04 9.61 -12.77
N TRP A 40 -1.21 9.28 -12.20
CA TRP A 40 -1.46 7.97 -11.59
C TRP A 40 -1.27 6.82 -12.59
N ALA A 41 -1.91 6.90 -13.76
CA ALA A 41 -1.81 5.86 -14.77
C ALA A 41 -0.37 5.65 -15.26
N GLN A 42 0.42 6.72 -15.38
CA GLN A 42 1.85 6.62 -15.69
C GLN A 42 2.63 5.93 -14.57
N ALA A 43 2.44 6.34 -13.31
CA ALA A 43 3.11 5.75 -12.16
C ALA A 43 2.80 4.25 -12.03
N LEU A 44 1.52 3.88 -12.06
CA LEU A 44 1.09 2.48 -11.98
C LEU A 44 1.63 1.65 -13.15
N SER A 45 1.55 2.19 -14.37
CA SER A 45 2.08 1.53 -15.56
C SER A 45 3.58 1.26 -15.47
N ALA A 46 4.35 2.14 -14.82
CA ALA A 46 5.78 1.95 -14.65
C ALA A 46 6.10 0.81 -13.68
N GLU A 47 5.29 0.63 -12.63
CA GLU A 47 5.46 -0.45 -11.64
C GLU A 47 5.05 -1.81 -12.21
N VAL A 48 3.85 -1.93 -12.79
CA VAL A 48 3.34 -3.22 -13.32
C VAL A 48 4.14 -3.74 -14.51
N LYS A 49 4.95 -2.89 -15.17
CA LYS A 49 5.85 -3.29 -16.27
C LYS A 49 7.24 -3.69 -15.79
N LYS A 50 7.53 -3.65 -14.49
CA LYS A 50 8.84 -4.04 -13.98
C LYS A 50 9.12 -5.52 -14.24
N PRO A 51 10.37 -5.87 -14.57
CA PRO A 51 10.78 -7.26 -14.63
C PRO A 51 10.49 -7.95 -13.28
N GLY A 52 9.85 -9.12 -13.32
CA GLY A 52 9.50 -9.90 -12.13
C GLY A 52 8.06 -9.72 -11.64
N ALA A 53 7.25 -8.88 -12.28
CA ALA A 53 5.81 -8.85 -12.02
C ALA A 53 5.19 -10.23 -12.27
N ALA A 54 4.30 -10.66 -11.37
CA ALA A 54 3.71 -11.98 -11.42
C ALA A 54 2.79 -12.12 -12.65
N THR A 55 2.92 -13.24 -13.36
CA THR A 55 2.13 -13.47 -14.59
C THR A 55 0.65 -13.70 -14.31
N ASP A 56 0.32 -14.15 -13.09
CA ASP A 56 -1.05 -14.34 -12.60
C ASP A 56 -1.61 -13.09 -11.88
N GLY A 57 -0.80 -12.05 -11.71
CA GLY A 57 -1.21 -10.75 -11.17
C GLY A 57 -1.52 -10.73 -9.68
N HIS A 58 -1.09 -11.73 -8.90
CA HIS A 58 -1.33 -11.74 -7.45
C HIS A 58 -0.62 -10.58 -6.73
N ASP A 59 0.42 -10.00 -7.35
CA ASP A 59 1.21 -8.86 -6.86
C ASP A 59 0.68 -7.49 -7.33
N TYR A 60 -0.52 -7.45 -7.92
CA TYR A 60 -1.06 -6.22 -8.53
C TYR A 60 -1.20 -5.07 -7.55
N TYR A 61 -1.68 -5.33 -6.33
CA TYR A 61 -1.86 -4.29 -5.33
C TYR A 61 -0.54 -3.88 -4.65
N GLU A 62 0.47 -4.73 -4.69
CA GLU A 62 1.82 -4.41 -4.26
C GLU A 62 2.45 -3.40 -5.24
N HIS A 63 2.29 -3.62 -6.55
CA HIS A 63 2.67 -2.62 -7.57
C HIS A 63 1.83 -1.34 -7.46
N TRP A 64 0.55 -1.45 -7.09
CA TRP A 64 -0.30 -0.28 -6.81
C TRP A 64 0.24 0.56 -5.66
N LEU A 65 0.58 -0.07 -4.54
CA LEU A 65 1.14 0.62 -3.38
C LEU A 65 2.50 1.26 -3.71
N ALA A 66 3.39 0.52 -4.38
CA ALA A 66 4.68 1.05 -4.82
C ALA A 66 4.55 2.25 -5.77
N ALA A 67 3.54 2.25 -6.65
CA ALA A 67 3.25 3.37 -7.54
C ALA A 67 2.78 4.60 -6.76
N LEU A 68 1.91 4.39 -5.76
CA LEU A 68 1.40 5.46 -4.91
C LEU A 68 2.52 6.11 -4.10
N GLU A 69 3.36 5.31 -3.44
CA GLU A 69 4.52 5.80 -2.68
C GLU A 69 5.47 6.61 -3.56
N ARG A 70 5.80 6.11 -4.75
CA ARG A 70 6.69 6.81 -5.70
C ARG A 70 6.09 8.11 -6.18
N LEU A 71 4.81 8.12 -6.50
CA LEU A 71 4.11 9.32 -6.94
C LEU A 71 4.14 10.37 -5.83
N LEU A 72 3.75 10.02 -4.61
CA LEU A 72 3.77 10.95 -3.48
C LEU A 72 5.18 11.46 -3.15
N ALA A 73 6.20 10.60 -3.23
CA ALA A 73 7.59 10.98 -3.03
C ALA A 73 8.08 11.96 -4.09
N SER A 74 7.77 11.72 -5.36
CA SER A 74 8.14 12.63 -6.47
C SER A 74 7.51 14.02 -6.35
N LYS A 75 6.38 14.11 -5.64
CA LYS A 75 5.68 15.37 -5.36
C LYS A 75 6.09 16.01 -4.02
N GLY A 76 7.01 15.37 -3.28
CA GLY A 76 7.48 15.85 -1.97
C GLY A 76 6.41 15.78 -0.87
N LEU A 77 5.38 14.93 -1.02
CA LEU A 77 4.27 14.80 -0.07
C LEU A 77 4.53 13.73 0.99
N ALA A 78 5.24 12.67 0.64
CA ALA A 78 5.66 11.61 1.54
C ALA A 78 6.97 11.03 1.02
N ALA A 79 8.09 11.27 1.70
CA ALA A 79 9.36 10.68 1.30
C ALA A 79 9.35 9.18 1.61
N LYS A 80 10.03 8.39 0.78
CA LYS A 80 10.16 6.94 1.01
C LYS A 80 10.75 6.64 2.41
N SER A 81 11.75 7.41 2.84
CA SER A 81 12.35 7.27 4.16
C SER A 81 11.35 7.44 5.29
N ASP A 82 10.38 8.34 5.14
CA ASP A 82 9.41 8.64 6.19
C ASP A 82 8.38 7.52 6.28
N VAL A 83 7.95 6.98 5.13
CA VAL A 83 7.07 5.81 5.06
C VAL A 83 7.76 4.58 5.67
N ASP A 84 9.01 4.32 5.28
CA ASP A 84 9.80 3.20 5.78
C ASP A 84 9.99 3.34 7.31
N ALA A 85 10.32 4.53 7.81
CA ALA A 85 10.48 4.76 9.25
C ALA A 85 9.20 4.51 10.06
N VAL A 86 8.04 4.90 9.52
CA VAL A 86 6.75 4.65 10.17
C VAL A 86 6.39 3.16 10.11
N ALA A 87 6.67 2.47 9.01
CA ALA A 87 6.46 1.03 8.90
C ALA A 87 7.32 0.27 9.92
N GLU A 88 8.60 0.60 10.02
CA GLU A 88 9.52 0.04 11.02
C GLU A 88 9.06 0.31 12.45
N ALA A 89 8.54 1.51 12.73
CA ALA A 89 7.97 1.84 14.04
C ALA A 89 6.74 0.98 14.37
N TRP A 90 5.86 0.72 13.40
CA TRP A 90 4.74 -0.20 13.58
C TRP A 90 5.18 -1.64 13.80
N GLU A 91 6.22 -2.12 13.11
CA GLU A 91 6.78 -3.45 13.33
C GLU A 91 7.35 -3.60 14.75
N ARG A 92 8.13 -2.61 15.22
CA ARG A 92 8.65 -2.58 16.59
C ARG A 92 7.52 -2.53 17.63
N ALA A 93 6.51 -1.69 17.40
CA ALA A 93 5.33 -1.62 18.25
C ALA A 93 4.59 -2.95 18.33
N ALA A 94 4.39 -3.63 17.20
CA ALA A 94 3.75 -4.94 17.15
C ALA A 94 4.55 -5.97 17.95
N HIS A 95 5.88 -5.98 17.81
CA HIS A 95 6.76 -6.89 18.54
C HIS A 95 6.75 -6.63 20.06
N ALA A 96 6.69 -5.36 20.48
CA ALA A 96 6.68 -4.95 21.88
C ALA A 96 5.31 -5.12 22.57
N THR A 97 4.23 -5.35 21.80
CA THR A 97 2.86 -5.46 22.33
C THR A 97 2.60 -6.86 22.88
N PRO A 98 2.30 -7.03 24.19
CA PRO A 98 1.92 -8.33 24.74
C PRO A 98 0.64 -8.88 24.10
N HIS A 99 0.55 -10.20 23.93
CA HIS A 99 -0.63 -10.85 23.37
C HIS A 99 -1.93 -10.43 24.10
N GLY A 100 -2.98 -10.15 23.32
CA GLY A 100 -4.28 -9.70 23.83
C GLY A 100 -4.35 -8.21 24.18
N ARG A 101 -3.28 -7.44 23.93
CA ARG A 101 -3.29 -5.97 23.99
C ARG A 101 -3.37 -5.38 22.57
N PRO A 102 -3.97 -4.18 22.40
CA PRO A 102 -3.97 -3.50 21.12
C PRO A 102 -2.55 -3.06 20.74
N ILE A 103 -2.22 -3.20 19.45
CA ILE A 103 -0.98 -2.63 18.88
C ILE A 103 -1.25 -1.16 18.62
N LEU A 104 -0.47 -0.31 19.28
CA LEU A 104 -0.51 1.14 19.15
C LEU A 104 0.92 1.61 18.82
N LEU A 105 1.08 2.70 18.07
CA LEU A 105 2.41 3.19 17.69
C LEU A 105 3.24 3.59 18.93
N GLU A 106 2.58 4.02 20.00
CA GLU A 106 3.16 4.32 21.31
C GLU A 106 3.82 3.10 21.97
N ASN A 107 3.52 1.90 21.51
CA ASN A 107 4.15 0.68 22.00
C ASN A 107 5.55 0.48 21.39
N ASP A 108 5.94 1.25 20.36
CA ASP A 108 7.31 1.25 19.84
C ASP A 108 8.29 1.70 20.94
N PRO A 109 9.28 0.88 21.33
CA PRO A 109 10.32 1.28 22.30
C PRO A 109 11.06 2.57 21.93
N GLU A 110 11.03 2.97 20.67
CA GLU A 110 11.71 4.17 20.15
C GLU A 110 10.77 5.39 19.98
N PHE A 111 9.48 5.27 20.30
CA PHE A 111 8.44 6.28 20.03
C PHE A 111 8.75 7.71 20.53
N GLN A 112 9.56 7.85 21.59
CA GLN A 112 9.88 9.14 22.22
C GLN A 112 11.37 9.51 22.13
N SER A 113 12.17 8.80 21.34
CA SER A 113 13.61 9.07 21.21
C SER A 113 13.95 10.08 20.10
N ALA A 114 12.95 10.56 19.35
CA ALA A 114 13.11 11.58 18.31
C ALA A 114 12.54 12.93 18.80
N THR A 115 13.37 13.75 19.43
CA THR A 115 13.14 15.20 19.63
C THR A 115 14.35 15.96 19.13
#